data_AF-A0A414A520-F1
#
_entry.id   AF-A0A414A520-F1
#
_cell.length_a   1.000
_cell.length_b   1.000
_cell.length_c   1.000
_cell.angle_alpha   90.00
_cell.angle_beta   90.00
_cell.angle_gamma   90.00
#
_symmetry.space_group_name_H-M   'P 1'
#
loop_
_entity.id
_entity.type
_entity.pdbx_description
1 polymer ?
#
loop_
_entity_poly.entity_id
_entity_poly.type
_entity_poly.pdbx_seq_one_letter_code
_entity_poly.pdbx_strand_id
1 'polypeptide(L)'
;MDIKLIPVEKGSKFTFPALPEKVQGKYAAKYQSFDIISLGTVKVPKGTDVSEFSWDGVFFGASKKNEAIVKTNAWKSPNECVKILNDYMLNETVLTLIVTETWINVDVTISSFQPRPVGAYGNVEYSITFVQKKPLKIYSTNELKIAAFVRKTKPRASSSSSGGNYTVVSGDTLWGIASKKLGSGTKWTTIYDANKDTIESTAKKHGKSSSDHGHWIWPGEVLTIPG
;
A
#
# COMPACT_ATOMS: atom_id res chain seq x y z
N MET A 1 -35.31 8.99 22.94
CA MET A 1 -34.27 8.94 21.89
C MET A 1 -34.22 10.24 21.06
N ASP A 2 -33.03 10.72 20.71
CA ASP A 2 -32.69 11.89 19.88
C ASP A 2 -31.51 11.52 18.97
N ILE A 3 -31.52 12.00 17.72
CA ILE A 3 -30.36 11.91 16.82
C ILE A 3 -29.84 13.32 16.54
N LYS A 4 -28.56 13.54 16.84
CA LYS A 4 -27.89 14.84 16.70
C LYS A 4 -26.57 14.69 15.94
N LEU A 5 -26.27 15.68 15.11
CA LEU A 5 -25.00 15.87 14.44
C LEU A 5 -24.38 17.18 14.95
N ILE A 6 -23.18 17.09 15.49
CA ILE A 6 -22.45 18.25 16.02
C ILE A 6 -21.14 18.36 15.24
N PRO A 7 -20.92 19.45 14.47
CA PRO A 7 -19.63 19.69 13.83
C PRO A 7 -18.50 19.79 14.87
N VAL A 8 -17.41 19.07 14.67
CA VAL A 8 -16.27 19.00 15.62
C VAL A 8 -15.48 20.31 15.65
N GLU A 9 -15.37 21.01 14.52
CA GLU A 9 -14.61 22.26 14.43
C GLU A 9 -15.46 23.48 14.83
N LYS A 10 -16.28 23.97 13.88
CA LYS A 10 -17.23 25.07 14.05
C LYS A 10 -18.42 24.85 13.13
N GLY A 11 -19.63 24.91 13.69
CA GLY A 11 -20.85 24.87 12.90
C GLY A 11 -22.07 24.76 13.78
N SER A 12 -23.25 24.97 13.18
CA SER A 12 -24.51 24.78 13.88
C SER A 12 -24.76 23.29 14.12
N LYS A 13 -25.24 22.94 15.32
CA LYS A 13 -25.75 21.59 15.58
C LYS A 13 -26.99 21.32 14.73
N PHE A 14 -27.08 20.12 14.18
CA PHE A 14 -28.28 19.63 13.50
C PHE A 14 -28.93 18.54 14.35
N THR A 15 -30.23 18.65 14.59
CA THR A 15 -31.03 17.62 15.28
C THR A 15 -32.05 17.11 14.29
N PHE A 16 -32.14 15.79 14.14
CA PHE A 16 -33.12 15.22 13.22
C PHE A 16 -34.54 15.51 13.72
N PRO A 17 -35.42 16.08 12.87
CA PRO A 17 -36.77 16.48 13.28
C PRO A 17 -37.69 15.27 13.46
N ALA A 18 -37.40 14.14 12.82
CA ALA A 18 -38.10 12.88 13.02
C ALA A 18 -37.07 11.77 13.22
N LEU A 19 -37.39 10.80 14.07
CA LEU A 19 -36.55 9.64 14.30
C LEU A 19 -36.81 8.60 13.20
N PRO A 20 -35.77 7.92 12.68
CA PRO A 20 -35.95 6.77 11.80
C PRO A 20 -36.55 5.59 12.57
N GLU A 21 -37.17 4.66 11.85
CA GLU A 21 -37.72 3.44 12.45
C GLU A 21 -36.63 2.53 13.03
N LYS A 22 -35.46 2.53 12.39
CA LYS A 22 -34.30 1.72 12.78
C LYS A 22 -33.01 2.45 12.46
N VAL A 23 -32.01 2.26 13.30
CA VAL A 23 -30.63 2.69 13.07
C VAL A 23 -29.76 1.46 13.01
N GLN A 24 -28.98 1.30 11.93
CA GLN A 24 -28.09 0.17 11.73
C GLN A 24 -26.64 0.62 11.89
N GLY A 25 -25.91 -0.04 12.80
CA GLY A 25 -24.46 0.06 12.91
C GLY A 25 -23.79 -1.20 12.36
N LYS A 26 -22.86 -1.06 11.42
CA LYS A 26 -22.10 -2.14 10.83
C LYS A 26 -20.63 -2.01 11.24
N TYR A 27 -20.13 -3.08 11.84
CA TYR A 27 -18.75 -3.20 12.28
C TYR A 27 -18.15 -4.43 11.62
N ALA A 28 -17.00 -4.28 10.98
CA ALA A 28 -16.31 -5.38 10.32
C ALA A 28 -14.85 -5.42 10.71
N ALA A 29 -14.30 -6.63 10.80
CA ALA A 29 -12.87 -6.86 10.94
C ALA A 29 -12.27 -7.19 9.56
N LYS A 30 -11.04 -6.72 9.30
CA LYS A 30 -10.27 -7.12 8.12
C LYS A 30 -9.52 -8.40 8.44
N TYR A 31 -9.63 -9.39 7.55
CA TYR A 31 -8.94 -10.66 7.67
C TYR A 31 -7.94 -10.83 6.53
N GLN A 32 -6.74 -11.29 6.86
CA GLN A 32 -5.80 -11.85 5.90
C GLN A 32 -6.05 -13.35 5.82
N SER A 33 -6.33 -13.84 4.62
CA SER A 33 -6.59 -15.27 4.38
C SER A 33 -5.34 -15.93 3.81
N PHE A 34 -5.02 -17.14 4.28
CA PHE A 34 -3.93 -17.97 3.81
C PHE A 34 -4.47 -19.35 3.46
N ASP A 35 -4.23 -19.81 2.23
CA ASP A 35 -4.57 -21.18 1.84
C ASP A 35 -3.38 -22.10 2.09
N ILE A 36 -3.58 -23.10 2.94
CA ILE A 36 -2.55 -24.06 3.35
C ILE A 36 -3.00 -25.44 2.86
N ILE A 37 -2.17 -26.09 2.04
CA ILE A 37 -2.49 -27.37 1.37
C ILE A 37 -3.00 -28.43 2.36
N SER A 38 -2.44 -28.50 3.57
CA SER A 38 -2.82 -29.48 4.60
C SER A 38 -3.92 -29.02 5.57
N LEU A 39 -4.17 -27.70 5.67
CA LEU A 39 -5.04 -27.12 6.70
C LEU A 39 -6.24 -26.36 6.12
N GLY A 40 -6.35 -26.26 4.79
CA GLY A 40 -7.34 -25.44 4.12
C GLY A 40 -7.10 -23.93 4.32
N THR A 41 -8.16 -23.14 4.24
CA THR A 41 -8.09 -21.67 4.36
C THR A 41 -8.06 -21.23 5.83
N VAL A 42 -6.97 -20.58 6.24
CA VAL A 42 -6.82 -19.96 7.56
C VAL A 42 -7.02 -18.45 7.46
N LYS A 43 -7.93 -17.89 8.26
CA LYS A 43 -8.20 -16.44 8.31
C LYS A 43 -7.63 -15.82 9.58
N VAL A 44 -6.74 -14.83 9.43
CA VAL A 44 -6.10 -14.11 10.54
C VAL A 44 -6.58 -12.65 10.56
N PRO A 45 -7.16 -12.14 11.66
CA PRO A 45 -7.59 -10.75 11.73
C PRO A 45 -6.37 -9.79 11.70
N LYS A 46 -6.40 -8.80 10.81
CA LYS A 46 -5.32 -7.81 10.57
C LYS A 46 -5.80 -6.37 10.72
N GLY A 47 -6.82 -6.15 11.54
CA GLY A 47 -7.35 -4.82 11.85
C GLY A 47 -8.86 -4.76 11.71
N THR A 48 -9.40 -3.54 11.80
CA THR A 48 -10.84 -3.29 11.68
C THR A 48 -11.14 -2.48 10.44
N ASP A 49 -12.21 -2.83 9.75
CA ASP A 49 -12.78 -1.99 8.71
C ASP A 49 -13.41 -0.74 9.33
N VAL A 50 -13.77 0.23 8.51
CA VAL A 50 -14.40 1.45 9.01
C VAL A 50 -15.83 1.13 9.45
N SER A 51 -16.21 1.59 10.64
CA SER A 51 -17.57 1.40 11.14
C SER A 51 -18.53 2.27 10.31
N GLU A 52 -19.63 1.69 9.87
CA GLU A 52 -20.66 2.35 9.06
C GLU A 52 -21.96 2.46 9.87
N PHE A 53 -22.66 3.59 9.77
CA PHE A 53 -23.97 3.79 10.38
C PHE A 53 -24.96 4.25 9.33
N SER A 54 -26.10 3.58 9.20
CA SER A 54 -27.09 3.92 8.19
C SER A 54 -28.52 3.79 8.71
N TRP A 55 -29.40 4.57 8.11
CA TRP A 55 -30.84 4.48 8.33
C TRP A 55 -31.60 5.17 7.19
N ASP A 56 -32.87 4.83 7.11
CA ASP A 56 -33.84 5.50 6.26
C ASP A 56 -34.79 6.32 7.13
N GLY A 57 -35.22 7.47 6.64
CA GLY A 57 -36.11 8.36 7.37
C GLY A 57 -36.90 9.30 6.48
N VAL A 58 -37.73 10.13 7.11
CA VAL A 58 -38.60 11.09 6.41
C VAL A 58 -38.48 12.46 7.04
N PHE A 59 -38.20 13.47 6.23
CA PHE A 59 -38.40 14.86 6.58
C PHE A 59 -39.84 15.26 6.24
N PHE A 60 -40.63 15.53 7.29
CA PHE A 60 -42.02 15.92 7.17
C PHE A 60 -42.15 17.40 6.77
N GLY A 61 -42.98 17.66 5.77
CA GLY A 61 -43.31 19.01 5.32
C GLY A 61 -44.09 19.82 6.35
N ALA A 62 -44.26 21.11 6.08
CA ALA A 62 -44.83 22.06 7.04
C ALA A 62 -46.24 21.72 7.52
N SER A 63 -47.05 21.05 6.69
CA SER A 63 -48.39 20.60 7.05
C SER A 63 -48.38 19.47 8.09
N LYS A 64 -47.29 18.72 8.19
CA LYS A 64 -47.10 17.57 9.10
C LYS A 64 -46.10 17.86 10.22
N LYS A 65 -45.77 19.13 10.46
CA LYS A 65 -44.76 19.52 11.46
C LYS A 65 -45.17 19.26 12.92
N ASN A 66 -46.48 19.13 13.17
CA ASN A 66 -47.06 18.91 14.50
C ASN A 66 -47.48 17.45 14.74
N GLU A 67 -47.10 16.54 13.84
CA GLU A 67 -47.33 15.10 14.04
C GLU A 67 -46.54 14.61 15.26
N ALA A 68 -47.07 13.63 16.00
CA ALA A 68 -46.43 13.14 17.23
C ALA A 68 -45.02 12.55 17.00
N ILE A 69 -44.75 12.08 15.78
CA ILE A 69 -43.44 11.56 15.37
C ILE A 69 -42.40 12.66 15.10
N VAL A 70 -42.86 13.92 14.95
CA VAL A 70 -42.04 15.08 14.63
C VAL A 70 -41.77 15.92 15.86
N LYS A 71 -40.50 16.21 16.09
CA LYS A 71 -40.03 17.13 17.13
C LYS A 71 -40.19 18.56 16.65
N THR A 72 -41.29 19.18 17.06
CA THR A 72 -41.64 20.58 16.71
C THR A 72 -40.51 21.57 17.03
N ASN A 73 -39.78 21.38 18.13
CA ASN A 73 -38.65 22.23 18.53
C ASN A 73 -37.38 22.09 17.66
N ALA A 74 -37.23 20.96 16.96
CA ALA A 74 -36.12 20.67 16.06
C ALA A 74 -36.54 20.72 14.59
N TRP A 75 -37.82 21.00 14.33
CA TRP A 75 -38.37 21.01 12.98
C TRP A 75 -37.72 22.10 12.12
N LYS A 76 -37.36 21.70 10.90
CA LYS A 76 -36.85 22.54 9.82
C LYS A 76 -37.54 22.11 8.54
N SER A 77 -37.58 23.00 7.55
CA SER A 77 -38.17 22.62 6.27
C SER A 77 -37.37 21.48 5.63
N PRO A 78 -38.01 20.52 4.94
CA PRO A 78 -37.31 19.40 4.31
C PRO A 78 -36.16 19.84 3.38
N ASN A 79 -36.35 20.94 2.64
CA ASN A 79 -35.32 21.49 1.77
C ASN A 79 -34.11 22.03 2.55
N GLU A 80 -34.33 22.66 3.71
CA GLU A 80 -33.22 23.09 4.58
C GLU A 80 -32.48 21.91 5.18
N CYS A 81 -33.20 20.87 5.63
CA CYS A 81 -32.57 19.64 6.14
C CYS A 81 -31.67 19.00 5.07
N VAL A 82 -32.21 18.85 3.85
CA VAL A 82 -31.46 18.32 2.71
C VAL A 82 -30.24 19.18 2.41
N LYS A 83 -30.39 20.51 2.40
CA LYS A 83 -29.29 21.43 2.16
C LYS A 83 -28.18 21.29 3.21
N ILE A 84 -28.53 21.31 4.50
CA ILE A 84 -27.56 21.20 5.60
C ILE A 84 -26.78 19.88 5.52
N LEU A 85 -27.47 18.76 5.30
CA LEU A 85 -26.83 17.44 5.20
C LEU A 85 -25.96 17.32 3.95
N ASN A 86 -26.41 17.88 2.83
CA ASN A 86 -25.63 17.93 1.61
C ASN A 86 -24.39 18.82 1.77
N ASP A 87 -24.51 19.96 2.44
CA ASP A 87 -23.39 20.87 2.72
C ASP A 87 -22.35 20.19 3.64
N TYR A 88 -22.77 19.44 4.66
CA TYR A 88 -21.83 18.65 5.47
C TYR A 88 -21.12 17.57 4.68
N MET A 89 -21.83 16.91 3.74
CA MET A 89 -21.23 15.91 2.87
C MET A 89 -20.22 16.52 1.91
N LEU A 90 -20.58 17.62 1.23
CA LEU A 90 -19.74 18.31 0.24
C LEU A 90 -18.50 18.95 0.86
N ASN A 91 -18.64 19.51 2.07
CA ASN A 91 -17.52 20.13 2.79
C ASN A 91 -16.69 19.11 3.61
N GLU A 92 -16.97 17.81 3.48
CA GLU A 92 -16.32 16.73 4.23
C GLU A 92 -16.27 16.99 5.75
N THR A 93 -17.31 17.61 6.28
CA THR A 93 -17.33 18.08 7.67
C THR A 93 -17.30 16.89 8.62
N VAL A 94 -16.38 16.91 9.58
CA VAL A 94 -16.34 15.90 10.66
C VAL A 94 -17.43 16.23 11.67
N LEU A 95 -18.33 15.28 11.89
CA LEU A 95 -19.50 15.40 12.73
C LEU A 95 -19.43 14.37 13.86
N THR A 96 -19.66 14.78 15.10
CA THR A 96 -19.97 13.83 16.18
C THR A 96 -21.43 13.43 16.06
N LEU A 97 -21.66 12.15 15.72
CA LEU A 97 -22.98 11.54 15.67
C LEU A 97 -23.34 11.01 17.06
N ILE A 98 -24.44 11.54 17.60
CA ILE A 98 -24.97 11.14 18.89
C ILE A 98 -26.40 10.63 18.69
N VAL A 99 -26.65 9.37 19.07
CA VAL A 99 -27.99 8.80 19.16
C VAL A 99 -28.25 8.48 20.64
N THR A 100 -29.09 9.28 21.29
CA THR A 100 -29.36 9.10 22.73
C THR A 100 -30.05 7.77 23.00
N GLU A 101 -29.87 7.23 24.20
CA GLU A 101 -30.38 5.89 24.60
C GLU A 101 -29.77 4.73 23.78
N THR A 102 -28.66 4.98 23.06
CA THR A 102 -27.88 3.95 22.36
C THR A 102 -26.38 4.12 22.63
N TRP A 103 -25.58 3.17 22.15
CA TRP A 103 -24.11 3.21 22.24
C TRP A 103 -23.45 4.11 21.17
N ILE A 104 -24.23 4.77 20.31
CA ILE A 104 -23.71 5.55 19.19
C ILE A 104 -23.33 6.96 19.68
N ASN A 105 -22.04 7.15 19.91
CA ASN A 105 -21.40 8.44 20.15
C ASN A 105 -20.01 8.42 19.51
N VAL A 106 -19.92 8.82 18.24
CA VAL A 106 -18.70 8.65 17.43
C VAL A 106 -18.54 9.77 16.42
N ASP A 107 -17.28 10.09 16.10
CA ASP A 107 -16.96 11.03 15.02
C ASP A 107 -17.07 10.34 13.66
N VAL A 108 -17.86 10.93 12.77
CA VAL A 108 -18.23 10.39 11.47
C VAL A 108 -18.18 11.47 10.39
N THR A 109 -18.14 11.02 9.14
CA THR A 109 -18.43 11.82 7.96
C THR A 109 -19.60 11.20 7.21
N ILE A 110 -20.35 12.01 6.45
CA ILE A 110 -21.42 11.50 5.59
C ILE A 110 -20.79 10.90 4.34
N SER A 111 -21.02 9.61 4.11
CA SER A 111 -20.52 8.89 2.93
C SER A 111 -21.51 8.88 1.77
N SER A 112 -22.80 8.87 2.08
CA SER A 112 -23.87 8.88 1.09
C SER A 112 -25.12 9.50 1.69
N PHE A 113 -25.79 10.33 0.90
CA PHE A 113 -27.08 10.92 1.25
C PHE A 113 -27.96 10.98 0.00
N GLN A 114 -29.13 10.34 0.07
CA GLN A 114 -30.05 10.17 -1.05
C GLN A 114 -31.44 10.67 -0.68
N PRO A 115 -31.74 11.96 -0.88
CA PRO A 115 -33.07 12.51 -0.67
C PRO A 115 -34.00 12.22 -1.85
N ARG A 116 -35.24 11.83 -1.56
CA ARG A 116 -36.31 11.54 -2.51
C ARG A 116 -37.58 12.30 -2.11
N PRO A 117 -37.96 13.34 -2.86
CA PRO A 117 -39.22 14.04 -2.62
C PRO A 117 -40.41 13.10 -2.81
N VAL A 118 -41.36 13.10 -1.87
CA VAL A 118 -42.53 12.22 -1.87
C VAL A 118 -43.81 12.91 -1.41
N GLY A 119 -44.92 12.53 -2.04
CA GLY A 119 -46.26 13.00 -1.67
C GLY A 119 -46.55 14.48 -1.97
N ALA A 120 -47.82 14.86 -1.86
CA ALA A 120 -48.28 16.23 -2.15
C ALA A 120 -47.97 17.25 -1.03
N TYR A 121 -47.46 16.80 0.11
CA TYR A 121 -47.26 17.62 1.32
C TYR A 121 -45.82 18.13 1.50
N GLY A 122 -44.99 17.97 0.47
CA GLY A 122 -43.58 18.37 0.52
C GLY A 122 -42.74 17.52 1.47
N ASN A 123 -43.09 16.24 1.65
CA ASN A 123 -42.27 15.32 2.41
C ASN A 123 -41.04 14.90 1.58
N VAL A 124 -39.95 14.58 2.26
CA VAL A 124 -38.75 14.06 1.61
C VAL A 124 -38.31 12.82 2.37
N GLU A 125 -38.44 11.66 1.74
CA GLU A 125 -37.78 10.44 2.21
C GLU A 125 -36.28 10.56 1.97
N TYR A 126 -35.46 9.95 2.82
CA TYR A 126 -34.03 9.94 2.61
C TYR A 126 -33.41 8.63 3.09
N SER A 127 -32.33 8.24 2.44
CA SER A 127 -31.37 7.25 2.94
C SER A 127 -30.05 7.94 3.23
N ILE A 128 -29.47 7.70 4.41
CA ILE A 128 -28.21 8.32 4.82
C ILE A 128 -27.25 7.26 5.37
N THR A 129 -25.97 7.39 4.99
CA THR A 129 -24.90 6.51 5.46
C THR A 129 -23.72 7.34 5.95
N PHE A 130 -23.28 7.05 7.16
CA PHE A 130 -22.13 7.64 7.82
C PHE A 130 -20.99 6.63 7.91
N VAL A 131 -19.76 7.13 7.85
CA VAL A 131 -18.55 6.34 7.99
C VAL A 131 -17.72 6.97 9.11
N GLN A 132 -17.23 6.14 10.03
CA GLN A 132 -16.41 6.60 11.16
C GLN A 132 -15.11 7.25 10.67
N LYS A 133 -14.84 8.47 11.14
CA LYS A 133 -13.57 9.15 10.84
C LYS A 133 -12.47 8.47 11.66
N LYS A 134 -11.64 7.66 11.00
CA LYS A 134 -10.39 7.15 11.60
C LYS A 134 -9.25 8.13 11.27
N PRO A 135 -8.50 8.62 12.27
CA PRO A 135 -7.35 9.47 12.00
C PRO A 135 -6.30 8.66 11.22
N LEU A 136 -5.83 9.22 10.10
CA LEU A 136 -4.71 8.67 9.35
C LEU A 136 -3.42 8.89 10.16
N LYS A 137 -3.03 7.90 10.96
CA LYS A 137 -1.69 7.90 11.59
C LYS A 137 -0.70 7.31 10.59
N ILE A 138 -0.03 8.18 9.85
CA ILE A 138 1.08 7.80 8.98
C ILE A 138 2.30 7.60 9.88
N TYR A 139 2.75 6.35 10.00
CA TYR A 139 3.98 6.05 10.73
C TYR A 139 5.14 5.97 9.76
N SER A 140 6.27 6.59 10.12
CA SER A 140 7.51 6.49 9.34
C SER A 140 8.11 5.08 9.45
N THR A 141 8.91 4.67 8.47
CA THR A 141 9.69 3.42 8.50
C THR A 141 10.61 3.34 9.73
N ASN A 142 11.04 4.49 10.24
CA ASN A 142 11.81 4.62 11.48
C ASN A 142 10.98 4.30 12.72
N GLU A 143 9.74 4.78 12.78
CA GLU A 143 8.82 4.57 13.91
C GLU A 143 8.33 3.13 13.97
N LEU A 144 8.07 2.52 12.80
CA LEU A 144 7.65 1.12 12.67
C LEU A 144 8.82 0.12 12.79
N LYS A 145 10.06 0.60 12.97
CA LYS A 145 11.29 -0.23 13.03
C LYS A 145 11.40 -1.24 11.87
N ILE A 146 10.81 -0.94 10.71
CA ILE A 146 10.76 -1.87 9.56
C ILE A 146 12.17 -2.15 9.05
N ALA A 147 13.09 -1.18 9.16
CA ALA A 147 14.50 -1.34 8.80
C ALA A 147 15.22 -2.46 9.57
N ALA A 148 14.73 -2.86 10.76
CA ALA A 148 15.26 -4.00 11.51
C ALA A 148 14.79 -5.36 10.95
N PHE A 149 13.64 -5.40 10.28
CA PHE A 149 13.05 -6.60 9.67
C PHE A 149 13.38 -6.74 8.18
N VAL A 150 13.78 -5.66 7.52
CA VAL A 150 14.33 -5.76 6.16
C VAL A 150 15.70 -6.41 6.26
N ARG A 151 15.78 -7.68 5.85
CA ARG A 151 17.05 -8.34 5.55
C ARG A 151 17.79 -7.47 4.55
N LYS A 152 18.78 -6.69 5.01
CA LYS A 152 19.77 -6.09 4.13
C LYS A 152 20.42 -7.24 3.37
N THR A 153 20.07 -7.41 2.11
CA THR A 153 20.83 -8.25 1.20
C THR A 153 22.22 -7.66 1.16
N LYS A 154 23.19 -8.34 1.78
CA LYS A 154 24.60 -8.01 1.64
C LYS A 154 24.87 -7.96 0.13
N PRO A 155 25.33 -6.83 -0.43
CA PRO A 155 25.83 -6.83 -1.79
C PRO A 155 26.83 -7.98 -1.87
N ARG A 156 26.62 -8.92 -2.80
CA ARG A 156 27.60 -9.97 -3.02
C ARG A 156 28.91 -9.24 -3.26
N ALA A 157 29.91 -9.51 -2.42
CA ALA A 157 31.23 -8.92 -2.59
C ALA A 157 31.63 -9.19 -4.04
N SER A 158 31.69 -8.13 -4.85
CA SER A 158 32.41 -8.20 -6.11
C SER A 158 33.80 -8.61 -5.71
N SER A 159 34.22 -9.81 -6.11
CA SER A 159 35.58 -10.29 -5.94
C SER A 159 36.51 -9.24 -6.54
N SER A 160 37.04 -8.37 -5.70
CA SER A 160 38.14 -7.49 -6.03
C SER A 160 39.24 -8.38 -6.58
N SER A 161 39.64 -8.12 -7.81
CA SER A 161 40.73 -8.77 -8.54
C SER A 161 42.03 -8.65 -7.74
N SER A 162 42.27 -9.58 -6.81
CA SER A 162 43.61 -9.78 -6.31
C SER A 162 44.40 -10.42 -7.44
N GLY A 163 45.31 -9.65 -8.05
CA GLY A 163 46.25 -10.19 -9.02
C GLY A 163 46.93 -11.45 -8.46
N GLY A 164 47.17 -12.42 -9.33
CA GLY A 164 47.71 -13.72 -8.93
C GLY A 164 48.03 -14.59 -10.14
N ASN A 165 48.71 -15.71 -9.90
CA ASN A 165 49.08 -16.63 -10.97
C ASN A 165 47.94 -17.63 -11.25
N TYR A 166 47.71 -17.94 -12.52
CA TYR A 166 46.71 -18.89 -12.98
C TYR A 166 47.35 -19.95 -13.88
N THR A 167 47.19 -21.22 -13.51
CA THR A 167 47.59 -22.33 -14.36
C THR A 167 46.46 -22.67 -15.31
N VAL A 168 46.73 -22.56 -16.62
CA VAL A 168 45.78 -22.89 -17.70
C VAL A 168 45.42 -24.36 -17.61
N VAL A 169 44.13 -24.68 -17.72
CA VAL A 169 43.65 -26.07 -17.84
C VAL A 169 43.10 -26.34 -19.24
N SER A 170 42.90 -27.61 -19.56
CA SER A 170 42.33 -28.00 -20.86
C SER A 170 40.96 -27.37 -21.09
N GLY A 171 40.78 -26.73 -22.25
CA GLY A 171 39.56 -26.04 -22.64
C GLY A 171 39.45 -24.57 -22.20
N ASP A 172 40.46 -24.03 -21.52
CA ASP A 172 40.49 -22.60 -21.20
C ASP A 172 40.79 -21.72 -22.41
N THR A 173 40.25 -20.51 -22.37
CA THR A 173 40.58 -19.40 -23.28
C THR A 173 40.92 -18.17 -22.45
N LEU A 174 41.75 -17.26 -22.97
CA LEU A 174 42.07 -16.00 -22.26
C LEU A 174 40.81 -15.21 -21.89
N TRP A 175 39.79 -15.22 -22.75
CA TRP A 175 38.49 -14.60 -22.49
C TRP A 175 37.76 -15.25 -21.30
N GLY A 176 37.72 -16.59 -21.26
CA GLY A 176 37.12 -17.32 -20.15
C GLY A 176 37.85 -17.09 -18.82
N ILE A 177 39.18 -17.03 -18.86
CA ILE A 177 40.02 -16.74 -17.69
C ILE A 177 39.76 -15.30 -17.19
N ALA A 178 39.72 -14.32 -18.09
CA ALA A 178 39.42 -12.92 -17.75
C ALA A 178 38.01 -12.76 -17.14
N SER A 179 37.01 -13.44 -17.67
CA SER A 179 35.65 -13.42 -17.11
C SER A 179 35.63 -13.96 -15.68
N LYS A 180 36.33 -15.08 -15.42
CA LYS A 180 36.39 -15.72 -14.10
C LYS A 180 37.24 -14.95 -13.08
N LYS A 181 38.35 -14.35 -13.51
CA LYS A 181 39.35 -13.75 -12.60
C LYS A 181 39.28 -12.23 -12.47
N LEU A 182 38.89 -11.55 -13.54
CA LEU A 182 38.81 -10.08 -13.61
C LEU A 182 37.37 -9.56 -13.64
N GLY A 183 36.39 -10.48 -13.59
CA GLY A 183 34.96 -10.19 -13.62
C GLY A 183 34.43 -9.77 -14.99
N SER A 184 35.30 -9.61 -16.00
CA SER A 184 34.90 -9.25 -17.37
C SER A 184 35.79 -9.95 -18.38
N GLY A 185 35.18 -10.69 -19.32
CA GLY A 185 35.88 -11.35 -20.41
C GLY A 185 36.60 -10.38 -21.34
N THR A 186 36.16 -9.12 -21.42
CA THR A 186 36.78 -8.08 -22.26
C THR A 186 38.20 -7.70 -21.81
N LYS A 187 38.60 -8.05 -20.58
CA LYS A 187 39.94 -7.80 -20.03
C LYS A 187 40.96 -8.90 -20.40
N TRP A 188 40.68 -9.73 -21.38
CA TRP A 188 41.61 -10.79 -21.80
C TRP A 188 42.92 -10.24 -22.39
N THR A 189 42.86 -9.06 -23.03
CA THR A 189 44.04 -8.38 -23.58
C THR A 189 45.05 -8.02 -22.49
N THR A 190 44.59 -7.63 -21.29
CA THR A 190 45.51 -7.30 -20.19
C THR A 190 46.26 -8.53 -19.69
N ILE A 191 45.63 -9.71 -19.73
CA ILE A 191 46.30 -10.99 -19.42
C ILE A 191 47.32 -11.33 -20.49
N TYR A 192 46.98 -11.16 -21.77
CA TYR A 192 47.91 -11.41 -22.88
C TYR A 192 49.12 -10.48 -22.79
N ASP A 193 48.91 -9.17 -22.63
CA ASP A 193 49.99 -8.19 -22.57
C ASP A 193 50.95 -8.44 -21.39
N ALA A 194 50.42 -8.87 -20.24
CA ALA A 194 51.23 -9.22 -19.07
C ALA A 194 52.04 -10.52 -19.24
N ASN A 195 51.67 -11.40 -20.17
CA ASN A 195 52.28 -12.73 -20.34
C ASN A 195 52.78 -13.00 -21.76
N LYS A 196 52.88 -11.96 -22.59
CA LYS A 196 53.15 -12.06 -24.03
C LYS A 196 54.36 -12.93 -24.35
N ASP A 197 55.46 -12.74 -23.62
CA ASP A 197 56.70 -13.49 -23.84
C ASP A 197 56.54 -14.98 -23.51
N THR A 198 55.77 -15.31 -22.48
CA THR A 198 55.52 -16.70 -22.08
C THR A 198 54.64 -17.39 -23.11
N ILE A 199 53.51 -16.76 -23.46
CA ILE A 199 52.52 -17.30 -24.40
C ILE A 199 53.15 -17.50 -25.80
N GLU A 200 53.91 -16.53 -26.30
CA GLU A 200 54.59 -16.64 -27.59
C GLU A 200 55.73 -17.67 -27.60
N SER A 201 56.46 -17.81 -26.48
CA SER A 201 57.50 -18.83 -26.34
C SER A 201 56.91 -20.24 -26.30
N THR A 202 55.81 -20.43 -25.56
CA THR A 202 55.07 -21.70 -25.50
C THR A 202 54.53 -22.07 -26.87
N ALA A 203 53.98 -21.11 -27.63
CA ALA A 203 53.50 -21.34 -28.99
C ALA A 203 54.59 -21.86 -29.94
N LYS A 204 55.80 -21.29 -29.86
CA LYS A 204 56.95 -21.77 -30.64
C LYS A 204 57.38 -23.18 -30.24
N LYS A 205 57.37 -23.52 -28.95
CA LYS A 205 57.67 -24.88 -28.46
C LYS A 205 56.69 -25.91 -28.99
N HIS A 206 55.44 -25.52 -29.22
CA HIS A 206 54.40 -26.37 -29.82
C HIS A 206 54.34 -26.30 -31.35
N GLY A 207 55.40 -25.79 -32.00
CA GLY A 207 55.55 -25.79 -33.46
C GLY A 207 54.71 -24.74 -34.19
N LYS A 208 54.19 -23.71 -33.49
CA LYS A 208 53.49 -22.58 -34.09
C LYS A 208 54.45 -21.40 -34.32
N SER A 209 54.19 -20.60 -35.34
CA SER A 209 54.96 -19.36 -35.60
C SER A 209 54.68 -18.26 -34.56
N SER A 210 53.46 -18.23 -34.02
CA SER A 210 53.02 -17.34 -32.93
C SER A 210 51.79 -17.92 -32.22
N SER A 211 51.39 -17.30 -31.10
CA SER A 211 50.17 -17.67 -30.36
C SER A 211 48.87 -17.11 -30.95
N ASP A 212 48.96 -16.37 -32.05
CA ASP A 212 47.85 -15.61 -32.64
C ASP A 212 47.15 -14.70 -31.60
N HIS A 213 47.95 -13.80 -31.00
CA HIS A 213 47.50 -12.87 -29.97
C HIS A 213 46.83 -13.54 -28.77
N GLY A 214 47.34 -14.71 -28.35
CA GLY A 214 46.82 -15.45 -27.22
C GLY A 214 45.58 -16.30 -27.52
N HIS A 215 45.28 -16.54 -28.81
CA HIS A 215 44.34 -17.58 -29.21
C HIS A 215 44.82 -18.97 -28.77
N TRP A 216 46.13 -19.20 -28.79
CA TRP A 216 46.74 -20.46 -28.37
C TRP A 216 47.39 -20.34 -26.99
N ILE A 217 46.80 -21.03 -26.01
CA ILE A 217 47.36 -21.26 -24.68
C ILE A 217 47.31 -22.77 -24.39
N TRP A 218 48.26 -23.26 -23.60
CA TRP A 218 48.38 -24.71 -23.34
C TRP A 218 48.11 -25.07 -21.88
N PRO A 219 47.50 -26.23 -21.62
CA PRO A 219 47.32 -26.73 -20.25
C PRO A 219 48.67 -26.85 -19.53
N GLY A 220 48.73 -26.35 -18.29
CA GLY A 220 49.94 -26.30 -17.48
C GLY A 220 50.73 -24.99 -17.60
N GLU A 221 50.40 -24.11 -18.54
CA GLU A 221 51.00 -22.78 -18.65
C GLU A 221 50.56 -21.89 -17.48
N VAL A 222 51.51 -21.19 -16.85
CA VAL A 222 51.24 -20.32 -15.70
C VAL A 222 51.23 -18.87 -16.17
N LEU A 223 50.05 -18.23 -16.09
CA LEU A 223 49.82 -16.85 -16.49
C LEU A 223 49.66 -15.95 -15.27
N THR A 224 50.31 -14.80 -15.29
CA THR A 224 50.12 -13.72 -14.32
C THR A 224 48.84 -12.97 -14.65
N ILE A 225 47.90 -12.92 -13.70
CA ILE A 225 46.64 -12.19 -13.86
C ILE A 225 46.81 -10.79 -13.25
N PRO A 226 46.87 -9.72 -14.05
CA PRO A 226 46.97 -8.36 -13.54
C PRO A 226 45.67 -7.94 -12.85
N GLY A 227 45.76 -7.46 -11.61
CA GLY A 227 44.63 -7.02 -10.79
C GLY A 227 43.98 -5.73 -11.27
#